data_AF-S6GFA0-F1
#
_entry.id   AF-S6GFA0-F1
#
_cell.length_a   1.000
_cell.length_b   1.000
_cell.length_c   1.000
_cell.angle_alpha   90.00
_cell.angle_beta   90.00
_cell.angle_gamma   90.00
#
_symmetry.space_group_name_H-M   'P 1'
#
loop_
_entity.id
_entity.type
_entity.pdbx_description
1 polymer ?
#
loop_
_entity_poly.entity_id
_entity_poly.type
_entity_poly.pdbx_seq_one_letter_code
_entity_poly.pdbx_strand_id
1 'polypeptide(L)'
;MAVSMLLAVIFAVEIKGKNLLRMLPETLAKILASAVFICGLWNVLWYASQHLGEFWGNSALVSGFLLLISSLYLAPWLKTPQFLLRIKPLILLLLSCCGLLYSVTIYNL
;
A
#
# COMPACT_ATOMS: atom_id res chain seq x y z
N MET A 1 -1.00 9.91 -2.74
CA MET A 1 -1.44 8.97 -1.70
C MET A 1 -2.50 7.99 -2.21
N ALA A 2 -3.70 8.43 -2.60
CA ALA A 2 -4.72 7.50 -3.12
C ALA A 2 -4.24 6.68 -4.35
N VAL A 3 -3.49 7.30 -5.26
CA VAL A 3 -2.92 6.62 -6.44
C VAL A 3 -1.92 5.52 -6.06
N SER A 4 -1.03 5.74 -5.08
CA SER A 4 -0.07 4.73 -4.63
C SER A 4 -0.76 3.58 -3.88
N MET A 5 -1.84 3.86 -3.15
CA MET A 5 -2.69 2.83 -2.54
C MET A 5 -3.38 1.99 -3.61
N LEU A 6 -3.97 2.60 -4.63
CA LEU A 6 -4.57 1.88 -5.75
C LEU A 6 -3.56 1.01 -6.50
N LEU A 7 -2.38 1.56 -6.82
CA LEU A 7 -1.31 0.79 -7.48
C LEU A 7 -0.88 -0.40 -6.62
N ALA A 8 -0.69 -0.19 -5.32
CA ALA A 8 -0.34 -1.27 -4.40
C ALA A 8 -1.44 -2.35 -4.36
N VAL A 9 -2.72 -1.97 -4.30
CA VAL A 9 -3.85 -2.93 -4.33
C VAL A 9 -3.88 -3.69 -5.66
N ILE A 10 -3.86 -2.99 -6.80
CA ILE A 10 -3.98 -3.61 -8.14
C ILE A 10 -2.85 -4.61 -8.39
N PHE A 11 -1.62 -4.25 -8.03
CA PHE A 11 -0.44 -5.09 -8.27
C PHE A 11 -0.17 -6.13 -7.18
N ALA A 12 -0.72 -5.98 -5.98
CA ALA A 12 -0.62 -7.02 -4.95
C ALA A 12 -1.79 -8.00 -4.98
N VAL A 13 -2.96 -7.59 -5.50
CA VAL A 13 -4.15 -8.45 -5.61
C VAL A 13 -3.86 -9.62 -6.55
N GLU A 14 -4.17 -10.82 -6.04
CA GLU A 14 -4.15 -12.06 -6.82
C GLU A 14 -5.59 -12.46 -7.13
N ILE A 15 -5.97 -12.38 -8.41
CA ILE A 15 -7.28 -12.84 -8.87
C ILE A 15 -7.09 -14.21 -9.51
N LYS A 16 -7.68 -15.25 -8.90
CA LYS A 16 -7.62 -16.64 -9.40
C LYS A 16 -6.19 -17.15 -9.67
N GLY A 17 -5.24 -16.83 -8.77
CA GLY A 17 -3.84 -17.27 -8.89
C GLY A 17 -3.01 -16.55 -9.96
N LYS A 18 -3.60 -15.58 -10.68
CA LYS A 18 -2.89 -14.67 -11.56
C LYS A 18 -2.64 -13.36 -10.80
N ASN A 19 -1.37 -12.99 -10.72
CA ASN A 19 -0.95 -11.71 -10.18
C ASN A 19 -0.52 -10.82 -11.35
N LEU A 20 -1.06 -9.60 -11.44
CA LEU A 20 -0.64 -8.61 -12.44
C LEU A 20 0.87 -8.33 -12.36
N LEU A 21 1.45 -8.44 -11.16
CA LEU A 21 2.89 -8.31 -10.96
C LEU A 21 3.72 -9.31 -11.79
N ARG A 22 3.19 -10.51 -12.05
CA ARG A 22 3.88 -11.54 -12.84
C ARG A 22 3.87 -11.24 -14.35
N MET A 23 3.03 -10.31 -14.80
CA MET A 23 3.02 -9.84 -16.18
C MET A 23 4.04 -8.72 -16.42
N LEU A 24 4.60 -8.14 -15.36
CA LEU A 24 5.62 -7.09 -15.47
C LEU A 24 7.03 -7.67 -15.51
N PRO A 25 7.96 -7.03 -16.24
CA PRO A 25 9.38 -7.31 -16.10
C PRO A 25 9.86 -6.95 -14.69
N GLU A 26 10.83 -7.71 -14.17
CA GLU A 26 11.31 -7.59 -12.79
C GLU A 26 11.79 -6.18 -12.43
N THR A 27 12.35 -5.45 -13.39
CA THR A 27 12.77 -4.04 -13.21
C THR A 27 11.59 -3.12 -12.91
N LEU A 28 10.47 -3.28 -13.61
CA LEU A 28 9.26 -2.48 -13.34
C LEU A 28 8.63 -2.88 -12.00
N ALA A 29 8.62 -4.17 -11.66
CA ALA A 29 8.17 -4.62 -10.33
C ALA A 29 9.03 -4.02 -9.21
N LYS A 30 10.36 -3.94 -9.40
CA LYS A 30 11.30 -3.27 -8.48
C LYS A 30 11.00 -1.79 -8.31
N ILE A 31 10.79 -1.07 -9.41
CA ILE A 31 10.46 0.36 -9.40
C ILE A 31 9.11 0.60 -8.71
N LEU A 32 8.10 -0.23 -8.99
CA LEU A 32 6.80 -0.13 -8.33
C LEU A 32 6.90 -0.39 -6.83
N ALA A 33 7.58 -1.46 -6.42
CA ALA A 33 7.77 -1.78 -5.01
C ALA A 33 8.51 -0.67 -4.26
N SER A 34 9.58 -0.12 -4.86
CA SER A 34 10.34 0.98 -4.23
C SER A 34 9.55 2.28 -4.18
N ALA A 35 8.81 2.63 -5.23
CA ALA A 35 7.95 3.82 -5.23
C ALA A 35 6.83 3.72 -4.18
N VAL A 36 6.18 2.55 -4.05
CA VAL A 36 5.17 2.28 -3.03
C VAL A 36 5.77 2.34 -1.63
N PHE A 37 6.96 1.78 -1.43
CA PHE A 37 7.69 1.83 -0.15
C PHE A 37 8.02 3.26 0.25
N ILE A 38 8.62 4.06 -0.65
CA ILE A 38 8.96 5.46 -0.39
C ILE A 38 7.70 6.28 -0.08
N CYS A 39 6.60 6.05 -0.80
CA CYS A 39 5.33 6.70 -0.51
C CYS A 39 4.80 6.34 0.89
N GLY A 40 4.85 5.07 1.28
CA GLY A 40 4.46 4.62 2.62
C GLY A 40 5.35 5.26 3.70
N LEU A 41 6.66 5.32 3.46
CA LEU A 41 7.63 5.90 4.38
C LEU A 41 7.42 7.41 4.56
N TRP A 42 7.15 8.12 3.46
CA TRP A 42 6.78 9.54 3.50
C TRP A 42 5.49 9.75 4.31
N ASN A 43 4.49 8.87 4.15
CA ASN A 43 3.23 8.99 4.86
C ASN A 43 3.39 8.84 6.38
N VAL A 44 4.23 7.89 6.81
CA VAL A 44 4.49 7.63 8.24
C VAL A 44 5.47 8.64 8.85
N LEU A 45 6.63 8.84 8.23
CA LEU A 45 7.71 9.62 8.83
C LEU A 45 7.52 11.12 8.70
N TRP A 46 6.96 11.58 7.57
CA TRP A 46 6.80 13.00 7.31
C TRP A 46 5.39 13.46 7.68
N TYR A 47 4.37 12.94 7.00
CA TYR A 47 3.01 13.47 7.13
C TYR A 47 2.37 13.14 8.47
N ALA A 48 2.39 11.86 8.88
CA ALA A 48 1.79 11.45 10.14
C ALA A 48 2.51 12.09 11.33
N SER A 49 3.86 12.14 11.33
CA SER A 49 4.66 12.79 12.38
C SER A 49 4.26 14.25 12.65
N GLN A 50 3.91 14.99 11.59
CA GLN A 50 3.50 16.40 11.71
C GLN A 50 2.04 16.59 12.15
N HIS A 51 1.17 15.60 11.96
CA HIS A 51 -0.27 15.69 12.23
C HIS A 51 -0.73 14.59 13.20
N LEU A 52 0.16 14.14 14.10
CA LEU A 52 -0.17 13.12 15.10
C LEU A 52 -1.31 13.63 15.99
N GLY A 53 -2.41 12.87 16.06
CA GLY A 53 -3.61 13.24 16.81
C GLY A 53 -4.74 13.81 15.97
N GLU A 54 -4.47 14.22 14.73
CA GLU A 54 -5.53 14.59 13.79
C GLU A 54 -6.06 13.36 13.03
N PHE A 55 -7.32 13.42 12.61
CA PHE A 55 -7.96 12.35 11.83
C PHE A 55 -7.16 11.98 10.58
N TRP A 56 -6.63 12.99 9.88
CA TRP A 56 -5.82 12.83 8.68
C TRP A 56 -4.42 12.27 8.96
N GLY A 57 -3.76 12.71 10.04
CA GLY A 57 -2.46 12.18 10.43
C GLY A 57 -2.54 10.73 10.89
N ASN A 58 -3.54 10.36 11.69
CA ASN A 58 -3.76 8.96 12.09
C ASN A 58 -4.09 8.06 10.89
N SER A 59 -4.91 8.55 9.95
CA SER A 59 -5.24 7.83 8.72
C SER A 59 -4.01 7.65 7.82
N ALA A 60 -3.16 8.67 7.72
CA ALA A 60 -1.90 8.61 6.99
C ALA A 60 -0.90 7.63 7.62
N LEU A 61 -0.87 7.54 8.95
CA LEU A 61 -0.05 6.58 9.69
C LEU A 61 -0.49 5.15 9.37
N VAL A 62 -1.78 4.84 9.58
CA VAL A 62 -2.33 3.50 9.33
C VAL A 62 -2.15 3.09 7.87
N SER A 63 -2.55 3.97 6.94
CA SER A 63 -2.42 3.69 5.51
C SER A 63 -0.97 3.63 5.03
N GLY A 64 -0.06 4.40 5.63
CA GLY A 64 1.37 4.34 5.40
C GLY A 64 1.99 3.02 5.83
N PHE A 65 1.63 2.51 7.00
CA PHE A 65 2.06 1.16 7.43
C PHE A 65 1.52 0.07 6.51
N LEU A 66 0.25 0.16 6.09
CA LEU A 66 -0.34 -0.78 5.14
C LEU A 66 0.36 -0.73 3.78
N LEU A 67 0.80 0.45 3.31
CA LEU A 67 1.61 0.61 2.09
C LEU A 67 2.99 -0.04 2.23
N LEU A 68 3.66 0.14 3.36
CA LEU A 68 4.96 -0.48 3.63
C LEU A 68 4.84 -2.01 3.60
N ILE A 69 3.84 -2.58 4.28
CA ILE A 69 3.59 -4.02 4.25
C ILE A 69 3.23 -4.47 2.83
N SER A 70 2.44 -3.68 2.10
CA SER A 70 2.05 -4.02 0.72
C SER A 70 3.26 -4.03 -0.22
N SER A 71 4.22 -3.13 -0.05
CA SER A 71 5.45 -3.10 -0.84
C SER A 71 6.27 -4.40 -0.71
N LEU A 72 6.21 -5.06 0.45
CA LEU A 72 6.84 -6.37 0.66
C LEU A 72 6.17 -7.47 -0.18
N TYR A 73 4.86 -7.36 -0.45
CA TYR A 73 4.16 -8.27 -1.37
C TYR A 73 4.51 -8.03 -2.83
N LEU A 74 4.87 -6.80 -3.20
CA LEU A 74 5.32 -6.44 -4.54
C LEU A 74 6.81 -6.79 -4.79
N ALA A 75 7.54 -7.20 -3.75
CA ALA A 75 8.97 -7.49 -3.82
C ALA A 75 9.25 -9.00 -3.79
N PRO A 76 9.16 -9.73 -4.92
CA PRO A 76 9.35 -11.17 -4.97
C PRO A 76 10.74 -11.65 -4.53
N TRP A 77 11.75 -10.77 -4.52
CA TRP A 77 13.11 -11.08 -4.04
C TRP A 77 13.23 -11.08 -2.52
N LEU A 78 12.25 -10.53 -1.79
CA LEU A 78 12.20 -10.55 -0.33
C LEU A 78 11.42 -11.79 0.12
N LYS A 79 12.02 -12.61 0.98
CA LYS A 79 11.31 -13.74 1.61
C LYS A 79 10.25 -13.19 2.56
N THR A 80 9.01 -13.10 2.09
CA THR A 80 7.88 -12.66 2.90
C THR A 80 7.49 -13.78 3.87
N PRO A 81 7.35 -13.50 5.18
CA PRO A 81 6.94 -14.53 6.13
C PRO A 81 5.53 -15.04 5.82
N GLN A 82 5.29 -16.35 6.00
CA GLN A 82 4.02 -17.00 5.65
C GLN A 82 2.81 -16.39 6.38
N PHE A 83 3.01 -15.90 7.61
CA PHE A 83 1.98 -15.19 8.36
C PHE A 83 1.48 -13.93 7.62
N LEU A 84 2.39 -13.16 7.02
CA LEU A 84 2.06 -11.98 6.23
C LEU A 84 1.23 -12.35 5.00
N LEU A 85 1.63 -13.41 4.29
CA LEU A 85 0.90 -13.90 3.12
C LEU A 85 -0.54 -14.33 3.46
N ARG A 86 -0.77 -14.87 4.66
CA ARG A 86 -2.13 -15.23 5.13
C ARG A 86 -3.01 -14.01 5.40
N ILE A 87 -2.44 -12.93 5.93
CA ILE A 87 -3.17 -11.67 6.21
C ILE A 87 -3.20 -10.71 5.00
N LYS A 88 -2.49 -11.02 3.91
CA LYS A 88 -2.48 -10.27 2.66
C LYS A 88 -3.87 -9.78 2.21
N PRO A 89 -4.91 -10.63 2.07
CA PRO A 89 -6.22 -10.16 1.63
C PRO A 89 -6.84 -9.13 2.59
N LEU A 90 -6.64 -9.30 3.90
CA LEU A 90 -7.11 -8.34 4.91
C LEU A 90 -6.41 -6.99 4.75
N ILE A 91 -5.08 -6.99 4.54
CA ILE A 91 -4.29 -5.78 4.36
C ILE A 91 -4.70 -5.03 3.10
N LEU A 92 -4.91 -5.74 1.99
CA LEU A 92 -5.35 -5.13 0.74
C LEU A 92 -6.77 -4.57 0.84
N LEU A 93 -7.66 -5.23 1.59
CA LEU A 93 -9.00 -4.73 1.86
C LEU A 93 -8.95 -3.45 2.70
N LEU A 94 -8.17 -3.44 3.78
CA LEU A 94 -7.96 -2.22 4.59
C LEU A 94 -7.36 -1.09 3.76
N LEU A 95 -6.35 -1.39 2.94
CA LEU A 95 -5.70 -0.38 2.08
C LEU A 95 -6.68 0.19 1.05
N SER A 96 -7.55 -0.65 0.48
CA SER A 96 -8.63 -0.22 -0.41
C SER A 96 -9.64 0.66 0.30
N CYS A 97 -10.04 0.31 1.54
CA CYS A 97 -10.93 1.11 2.36
C CYS A 97 -10.32 2.49 2.68
N CYS A 98 -9.03 2.54 3.05
CA CYS A 98 -8.31 3.79 3.25
C CYS A 98 -8.27 4.65 1.98
N GLY A 99 -8.03 4.04 0.81
CA GLY A 99 -8.05 4.74 -0.47
C GLY A 99 -9.42 5.34 -0.79
N LEU A 100 -10.49 4.58 -0.57
CA LEU A 100 -11.87 5.04 -0.77
C LEU A 100 -12.24 6.17 0.21
N LEU A 101 -11.89 6.02 1.49
CA LEU A 101 -12.10 7.08 2.48
C LEU A 101 -11.42 8.36 2.02
N TYR A 102 -10.13 8.30 1.64
CA TYR A 102 -9.38 9.45 1.12
C TYR A 102 -10.05 10.09 -0.11
N SER A 103 -10.48 9.27 -1.07
CA SER A 103 -11.14 9.76 -2.29
C SER A 103 -12.47 10.45 -1.99
N VAL A 104 -13.27 9.90 -1.08
CA VAL A 104 -14.56 10.47 -0.68
C VAL A 104 -14.38 11.77 0.10
N THR A 105 -13.42 11.84 1.03
CA THR A 105 -13.17 13.11 1.75
C THR A 105 -12.65 14.19 0.82
N ILE A 106 -11.80 13.87 -0.16
CA ILE A 106 -11.34 14.86 -1.16
C ILE A 106 -12.48 15.32 -2.06
N TYR A 107 -13.39 14.43 -2.46
CA TYR A 107 -14.54 14.80 -3.30
C TYR A 107 -15.55 15.70 -2.57
N ASN A 108 -15.67 15.54 -1.25
CA ASN A 108 -16.57 16.34 -0.41
C ASN A 108 -15.91 17.61 0.16
N LEU A 109 -14.69 17.95 -0.26
CA LEU A 109 -13.91 19.11 0.15
C LEU A 109 -13.97 20.20 -0.92
#